data_AF-A0A4Z1HF65-F1
#
_entry.id   AF-A0A4Z1HF65-F1
#
_cell.length_a   1.000
_cell.length_b   1.000
_cell.length_c   1.000
_cell.angle_alpha   90.00
_cell.angle_beta   90.00
_cell.angle_gamma   90.00
#
_symmetry.space_group_name_H-M   'P 1'
#
loop_
_entity.id
_entity.type
_entity.pdbx_description
1 polymer ?
#
loop_
_entity_poly.entity_id
_entity_poly.type
_entity_poly.pdbx_seq_one_letter_code
_entity_poly.pdbx_strand_id
1 'polypeptide(L)'
;MLTTHLSAGPLKTISDNFFETFFGGRPSVMNRPHLHPEHRREGAGGLMMQWGCKLADEKGLEAFVESTDDGRELYKAHGFVIVRPFFLEVPPATEGDEEEFVELAEAIASKPYRVWLMWRPKVGKFEEGKTVYSWEN
;
A
#
# COMPACT_ATOMS: atom_id res chain seq x y z
N MET A 1 3.41 3.66 -17.30
CA MET A 1 4.34 2.72 -16.65
C MET A 1 5.72 3.00 -17.21
N LEU A 2 6.61 3.60 -16.41
CA LEU A 2 8.03 3.64 -16.75
C LEU A 2 8.62 2.27 -16.37
N THR A 3 8.67 1.35 -17.32
CA THR A 3 9.49 0.14 -17.21
C THR A 3 10.84 0.45 -17.83
N THR A 4 11.63 1.29 -17.16
CA THR A 4 13.03 1.49 -17.55
C THR A 4 13.85 0.42 -16.84
N HIS A 5 14.43 -0.49 -17.61
CA HIS A 5 15.41 -1.44 -17.11
C HIS A 5 16.55 -0.65 -16.46
N LEU A 6 16.77 -0.80 -15.15
CA LEU A 6 17.87 -0.14 -14.46
C LEU A 6 19.15 -0.88 -14.88
N SER A 7 19.95 -0.30 -15.77
CA SER A 7 21.26 -0.85 -16.10
C SER A 7 22.20 -0.72 -14.90
N ALA A 8 23.21 -1.59 -14.81
CA ALA A 8 24.30 -1.45 -13.85
C ALA A 8 24.94 -0.05 -14.00
N GLY A 9 24.81 0.77 -12.96
CA GLY A 9 25.17 2.18 -12.98
C GLY A 9 24.55 2.94 -11.78
N PRO A 10 24.59 4.29 -11.77
CA PRO A 10 24.13 5.10 -10.64
C PRO A 10 22.67 4.83 -10.22
N LEU A 11 21.81 4.44 -11.16
CA LEU A 11 20.41 4.10 -10.89
C LEU A 11 20.24 2.78 -10.12
N LYS A 12 21.10 1.78 -10.37
CA LYS A 12 21.14 0.55 -9.57
C LYS A 12 21.49 0.88 -8.11
N THR A 13 22.54 1.66 -7.89
CA THR A 13 22.96 2.07 -6.54
C THR A 13 21.87 2.86 -5.80
N ILE A 14 21.16 3.75 -6.48
CA ILE A 14 20.03 4.49 -5.90
C ILE A 14 18.89 3.52 -5.53
N SER A 15 18.57 2.57 -6.41
CA SER A 15 17.57 1.53 -6.15
C SER A 15 17.92 0.69 -4.94
N ASP A 16 19.14 0.15 -4.89
CA ASP A 16 19.63 -0.70 -3.79
C ASP A 16 19.56 0.06 -2.46
N ASN A 17 20.03 1.32 -2.43
CA ASN A 17 19.94 2.16 -1.23
C ASN A 17 18.49 2.47 -0.82
N PHE A 18 17.58 2.66 -1.79
CA PHE A 18 16.16 2.86 -1.51
C PHE A 18 15.52 1.61 -0.91
N PHE A 19 15.79 0.44 -1.48
CA PHE A 19 15.31 -0.85 -0.96
C PHE A 19 15.84 -1.12 0.44
N GLU A 20 17.13 -0.91 0.68
CA GLU A 20 17.71 -1.07 2.02
C GLU A 20 17.13 -0.06 3.02
N THR A 21 16.99 1.20 2.65
CA THR A 21 16.42 2.22 3.56
C THR A 21 14.96 1.93 3.89
N PHE A 22 14.17 1.49 2.90
CA PHE A 22 12.75 1.29 3.08
C PHE A 22 12.40 -0.09 3.63
N PHE A 23 13.07 -1.17 3.23
CA PHE A 23 12.75 -2.54 3.64
C PHE A 23 13.78 -3.15 4.60
N GLY A 24 15.01 -2.61 4.65
CA GLY A 24 16.07 -3.09 5.52
C GLY A 24 15.62 -3.13 6.98
N GLY A 25 15.75 -4.31 7.60
CA GLY A 25 15.36 -4.55 8.99
C GLY A 25 13.85 -4.56 9.26
N ARG A 26 12.97 -4.14 8.34
CA ARG A 26 11.52 -4.18 8.59
C ARG A 26 11.01 -5.59 8.90
N PRO A 27 11.39 -6.65 8.17
CA PRO A 27 10.93 -8.00 8.50
C PRO A 27 11.32 -8.45 9.92
N SER A 28 12.39 -7.94 10.53
CA SER A 28 12.77 -8.35 11.89
C SER A 28 11.93 -7.69 12.98
N VAL A 29 11.31 -6.53 12.69
CA VAL A 29 10.51 -5.76 13.67
C VAL A 29 9.01 -5.66 13.31
N MET A 30 8.64 -5.87 12.05
CA MET A 30 7.27 -5.83 11.51
C MET A 30 6.77 -7.21 11.04
N ASN A 31 7.20 -8.28 11.71
CA ASN A 31 6.73 -9.65 11.45
C ASN A 31 5.45 -10.04 12.19
N ARG A 32 4.88 -9.14 13.00
CA ARG A 32 3.65 -9.40 13.76
C ARG A 32 2.49 -8.57 13.20
N PRO A 33 1.30 -9.17 13.08
CA PRO A 33 0.14 -8.43 12.63
C PRO A 33 -0.26 -7.37 13.68
N HIS A 34 -0.70 -6.21 13.20
CA HIS A 34 -1.21 -5.11 14.04
C HIS A 34 -2.41 -5.53 14.91
N LEU A 35 -3.13 -6.58 14.52
CA LEU A 35 -4.21 -7.19 15.27
C LEU A 35 -4.05 -8.71 15.25
N HIS A 36 -4.14 -9.33 16.42
CA HIS A 36 -4.08 -10.78 16.55
C HIS A 36 -5.17 -11.44 15.66
N PRO A 37 -4.86 -12.52 14.91
CA PRO A 37 -5.82 -13.14 14.00
C PRO A 37 -7.15 -13.54 14.64
N GLU A 38 -7.12 -13.99 15.90
CA GLU A 38 -8.31 -14.43 16.65
C GLU A 38 -9.24 -13.28 17.04
N HIS A 39 -8.74 -12.05 17.10
CA HIS A 39 -9.52 -10.84 17.43
C HIS A 39 -9.93 -10.03 16.19
N ARG A 40 -9.77 -10.62 14.99
CA ARG A 40 -10.23 -9.97 13.75
C ARG A 40 -11.76 -9.99 13.68
N ARG A 41 -12.32 -9.02 12.94
CA ARG A 41 -13.77 -8.86 12.75
C ARG A 41 -14.56 -8.54 14.04
N GLU A 42 -13.88 -8.20 15.14
CA GLU A 42 -14.49 -7.74 16.39
C GLU A 42 -14.57 -6.20 16.51
N GLY A 43 -14.34 -5.47 15.40
CA GLY A 43 -14.52 -4.03 15.34
C GLY A 43 -13.30 -3.18 15.71
N ALA A 44 -12.19 -3.76 16.20
CA ALA A 44 -10.97 -3.02 16.52
C ALA A 44 -10.45 -2.17 15.35
N GLY A 45 -10.44 -2.72 14.13
CA GLY A 45 -10.08 -1.98 12.91
C GLY A 45 -11.02 -0.81 12.62
N GLY A 46 -12.32 -0.99 12.86
CA GLY A 46 -13.32 0.08 12.71
C GLY A 46 -13.10 1.22 13.69
N LEU A 47 -12.81 0.91 14.96
CA LEU A 47 -12.52 1.94 15.98
C LEU A 47 -11.29 2.78 15.61
N MET A 48 -10.22 2.13 15.13
CA MET A 48 -9.02 2.85 14.67
C MET A 48 -9.33 3.75 13.47
N MET A 49 -10.10 3.26 12.49
CA MET A 49 -10.49 4.05 11.32
C MET A 49 -11.40 5.22 11.70
N GLN A 50 -12.37 5.02 12.59
CA GLN A 50 -13.24 6.09 13.08
C GLN A 50 -12.43 7.22 13.74
N TRP A 51 -11.50 6.87 14.63
CA TRP A 51 -10.65 7.85 15.29
C TRP A 51 -9.78 8.62 14.28
N GLY A 52 -9.09 7.91 13.39
CA GLY A 52 -8.20 8.52 12.40
C GLY A 52 -8.95 9.40 11.39
N CYS A 53 -10.08 8.93 10.87
CA CYS A 53 -10.92 9.70 9.94
C CYS A 53 -11.50 10.95 10.61
N LYS A 54 -11.97 10.84 11.86
CA LYS A 54 -12.43 12.00 12.62
C LYS A 54 -11.34 13.06 12.76
N LEU A 55 -10.12 12.64 13.10
CA LEU A 55 -8.98 13.56 13.22
C LEU A 55 -8.62 14.22 11.88
N ALA A 56 -8.68 13.47 10.78
CA ALA A 56 -8.47 14.02 9.44
C ALA A 56 -9.55 15.06 9.09
N ASP A 57 -10.81 14.77 9.39
CA ASP A 57 -11.94 15.68 9.16
C ASP A 57 -11.80 16.98 9.97
N GLU A 58 -11.46 16.88 11.26
CA GLU A 58 -11.22 18.03 12.14
C GLU A 58 -10.08 18.93 11.63
N LYS A 59 -9.10 18.35 10.92
CA LYS A 59 -7.97 19.07 10.33
C LYS A 59 -8.21 19.50 8.88
N GLY A 60 -9.37 19.18 8.29
CA GLY A 60 -9.65 19.46 6.89
C GLY A 60 -8.72 18.73 5.91
N LEU A 61 -8.21 17.56 6.31
CA LEU A 61 -7.29 16.74 5.53
C LEU A 61 -8.04 15.66 4.75
N GLU A 62 -7.53 15.35 3.56
CA GLU A 62 -7.86 14.12 2.86
C GLU A 62 -7.00 12.97 3.38
N ALA A 63 -7.34 11.74 3.00
CA ALA A 63 -6.57 10.56 3.39
C ALA A 63 -6.38 9.59 2.21
N PHE A 64 -5.24 8.91 2.22
CA PHE A 64 -4.88 7.87 1.27
C PHE A 64 -4.48 6.60 2.01
N VAL A 65 -4.85 5.45 1.46
CA VAL A 65 -4.41 4.15 1.96
C VAL A 65 -4.10 3.22 0.79
N GLU A 66 -3.14 2.34 1.02
CA GLU A 66 -2.87 1.18 0.17
C GLU A 66 -3.46 -0.04 0.86
N SER A 67 -4.53 -0.57 0.28
CA SER A 67 -5.28 -1.67 0.89
C SER A 67 -5.00 -3.00 0.20
N THR A 68 -4.91 -4.03 1.00
CA THR A 68 -5.02 -5.43 0.56
C THR A 68 -6.46 -5.75 0.14
N ASP A 69 -6.68 -6.87 -0.53
CA ASP A 69 -8.05 -7.37 -0.81
C ASP A 69 -8.87 -7.55 0.49
N ASP A 70 -8.25 -8.08 1.54
CA ASP A 70 -8.88 -8.34 2.84
C ASP A 70 -9.29 -7.05 3.57
N GLY A 71 -8.47 -6.00 3.45
CA GLY A 71 -8.68 -4.71 4.11
C GLY A 71 -9.64 -3.77 3.38
N ARG A 72 -9.87 -4.00 2.08
CA ARG A 72 -10.51 -3.01 1.20
C ARG A 72 -11.89 -2.59 1.68
N GLU A 73 -12.70 -3.56 2.10
CA GLU A 73 -14.07 -3.30 2.54
C GLU A 73 -14.12 -2.55 3.88
N LEU A 74 -13.10 -2.68 4.74
CA LEU A 74 -12.98 -1.85 5.95
C LEU A 74 -12.81 -0.37 5.58
N TYR A 75 -11.93 -0.06 4.62
CA TYR A 75 -11.69 1.33 4.22
C TYR A 75 -12.92 1.92 3.51
N LYS A 76 -13.57 1.16 2.62
CA LYS A 76 -14.83 1.59 1.98
C LYS A 76 -15.90 1.98 2.99
N ALA A 77 -16.06 1.18 4.06
CA ALA A 77 -17.01 1.47 5.12
C ALA A 77 -16.73 2.81 5.86
N HIS A 78 -15.53 3.38 5.71
CA HIS A 78 -15.13 4.66 6.30
C HIS A 78 -15.00 5.80 5.27
N GLY A 79 -15.61 5.64 4.09
CA GLY A 79 -15.71 6.70 3.07
C GLY A 79 -14.53 6.77 2.10
N PHE A 80 -13.67 5.76 2.07
CA PHE A 80 -12.63 5.65 1.04
C PHE A 80 -13.22 5.08 -0.27
N VAL A 81 -12.82 5.68 -1.39
CA VAL A 81 -13.12 5.20 -2.74
C VAL A 81 -11.88 4.66 -3.40
N ILE A 82 -12.05 3.70 -4.31
CA ILE A 82 -10.94 3.12 -5.07
C ILE A 82 -10.50 4.12 -6.14
N VAL A 83 -9.21 4.44 -6.15
CA VAL A 83 -8.59 5.26 -7.20
C VAL A 83 -8.09 4.37 -8.32
N ARG A 84 -7.22 3.41 -7.98
CA ARG A 84 -6.69 2.41 -8.93
C ARG A 84 -6.11 1.20 -8.20
N PRO A 85 -6.13 0.02 -8.81
CA PRO A 85 -5.29 -1.09 -8.37
C PRO A 85 -3.87 -0.99 -8.95
N PHE A 86 -2.92 -1.62 -8.26
CA PHE A 86 -1.65 -2.05 -8.83
C PHE A 86 -1.25 -3.39 -8.21
N PHE A 87 -0.32 -4.09 -8.86
CA PHE A 87 0.21 -5.35 -8.35
C PHE A 87 1.62 -5.13 -7.86
N LEU A 88 1.90 -5.60 -6.65
CA LEU A 88 3.26 -5.76 -6.16
C LEU A 88 3.76 -7.12 -6.67
N GLU A 89 4.65 -7.05 -7.65
CA GLU A 89 5.26 -8.19 -8.33
C GLU A 89 6.76 -7.97 -8.36
N VAL A 90 7.53 -9.05 -8.14
CA VAL A 90 8.97 -9.03 -8.42
C VAL A 90 9.13 -9.16 -9.94
N PRO A 91 9.90 -8.26 -10.59
CA PRO A 91 10.14 -8.36 -12.03
C PRO A 91 10.84 -9.69 -12.38
N PRO A 92 10.73 -10.16 -13.63
CA PRO A 92 11.42 -11.37 -14.05
C PRO A 92 12.94 -11.22 -13.83
N ALA A 93 13.58 -12.33 -13.46
CA ALA A 93 15.02 -12.37 -13.23
C ALA A 93 15.81 -12.00 -14.49
N THR A 94 16.93 -11.34 -14.27
CA THR A 94 18.00 -11.17 -15.27
C THR A 94 18.81 -12.45 -15.39
N GLU A 95 19.37 -12.69 -16.57
CA GLU A 95 20.24 -13.86 -16.82
C GLU A 95 21.42 -13.84 -15.85
N GLY A 96 21.56 -14.89 -15.05
CA GLY A 96 22.60 -15.03 -14.03
C GLY A 96 22.19 -14.66 -12.59
N ASP A 97 21.01 -14.07 -12.39
CA ASP A 97 20.50 -13.67 -11.06
C ASP A 97 19.26 -14.47 -10.65
N GLU A 98 18.98 -15.60 -11.31
CA GLU A 98 17.71 -16.32 -11.17
C GLU A 98 17.44 -16.79 -9.74
N GLU A 99 18.47 -17.28 -9.04
CA GLU A 99 18.34 -17.79 -7.67
C GLU A 99 18.02 -16.66 -6.67
N GLU A 100 18.72 -15.52 -6.77
CA GLU A 100 18.50 -14.34 -5.91
C GLU A 100 17.09 -13.76 -6.11
N PHE A 101 16.61 -13.71 -7.35
CA PHE A 101 15.27 -13.21 -7.66
C PHE A 101 14.16 -14.16 -7.17
N VAL A 102 14.40 -15.47 -7.15
CA VAL A 102 13.46 -16.43 -6.56
C VAL A 102 13.34 -16.22 -5.05
N GLU A 103 14.47 -16.10 -4.34
CA GLU A 103 14.47 -15.81 -2.90
C GLU A 103 13.76 -14.49 -2.59
N LEU A 104 14.02 -13.45 -3.38
CA LEU A 104 13.38 -12.15 -3.25
C LEU A 104 11.86 -12.21 -3.50
N ALA A 105 11.43 -12.95 -4.52
CA ALA A 105 10.01 -13.17 -4.82
C ALA A 105 9.31 -13.88 -3.67
N GLU A 106 9.92 -14.91 -3.09
CA GLU A 106 9.36 -15.61 -1.93
C GLU A 106 9.26 -14.70 -0.70
N ALA A 107 10.27 -13.87 -0.45
CA ALA A 107 10.32 -12.97 0.70
C ALA A 107 9.33 -11.79 0.60
N ILE A 108 9.16 -11.21 -0.59
CA ILE A 108 8.34 -10.00 -0.78
C ILE A 108 6.89 -10.35 -1.10
N ALA A 109 6.67 -11.17 -2.12
CA ALA A 109 5.34 -11.46 -2.65
C ALA A 109 5.36 -12.78 -3.44
N SER A 110 5.27 -13.90 -2.72
CA SER A 110 5.24 -15.26 -3.32
C SER A 110 4.12 -15.45 -4.37
N LYS A 111 3.15 -14.54 -4.41
CA LYS A 111 2.16 -14.39 -5.47
C LYS A 111 1.97 -12.90 -5.76
N PRO A 112 1.63 -12.52 -7.01
CA PRO A 112 1.22 -11.16 -7.34
C PRO A 112 0.23 -10.62 -6.31
N TYR A 113 0.67 -9.62 -5.55
CA TYR A 113 -0.12 -9.11 -4.44
C TYR A 113 -0.86 -7.86 -4.91
N ARG A 114 -2.18 -7.95 -5.01
CA ARG A 114 -3.00 -6.82 -5.44
C ARG A 114 -3.11 -5.80 -4.32
N VAL A 115 -2.77 -4.56 -4.64
CA VAL A 115 -2.91 -3.40 -3.77
C VAL A 115 -3.91 -2.43 -4.38
N TRP A 116 -4.84 -1.96 -3.58
CA TRP A 116 -5.82 -0.93 -3.93
C TRP A 116 -5.35 0.40 -3.38
N LEU A 117 -4.95 1.32 -4.27
CA LEU A 117 -4.82 2.71 -3.88
C LEU A 117 -6.23 3.28 -3.69
N MET A 118 -6.52 3.72 -2.48
CA MET A 118 -7.82 4.27 -2.11
C MET A 118 -7.65 5.67 -1.53
N TRP A 119 -8.67 6.49 -1.74
CA TRP A 119 -8.69 7.89 -1.36
C TRP A 119 -9.97 8.23 -0.62
N ARG A 120 -9.87 9.12 0.37
CA ARG A 120 -11.01 9.70 1.08
C ARG A 120 -10.91 11.22 1.00
N PRO A 121 -11.95 11.91 0.49
CA PRO A 121 -11.93 13.37 0.39
C PRO A 121 -11.92 14.04 1.77
N LYS A 122 -11.62 15.34 1.78
CA LYS A 122 -11.74 16.20 2.96
C LYS A 122 -13.18 16.11 3.50
N VAL A 123 -13.33 15.93 4.81
CA VAL A 123 -14.63 15.78 5.50
C VAL A 123 -15.40 14.50 5.09
N GLY A 124 -14.73 13.55 4.40
CA GLY A 124 -15.22 12.18 4.20
C GLY A 124 -16.39 11.99 3.23
N LYS A 125 -16.85 13.04 2.55
CA LYS A 125 -17.99 12.98 1.63
C LYS A 125 -17.53 12.89 0.18
N PHE A 126 -17.51 11.67 -0.33
CA PHE A 126 -17.44 11.44 -1.77
C PHE A 126 -18.86 11.35 -2.33
N GLU A 127 -19.17 12.23 -3.27
CA GLU A 127 -20.41 12.21 -4.02
C GLU A 127 -20.06 12.12 -5.51
N GLU A 128 -20.49 11.03 -6.16
CA GLU A 128 -20.23 10.80 -7.57
C GLU A 128 -20.78 11.97 -8.42
N GLY A 129 -19.95 12.48 -9.33
CA GLY A 129 -20.27 13.63 -10.17
C GLY A 129 -20.24 15.00 -9.47
N LYS A 130 -19.97 15.06 -8.15
CA LYS A 130 -19.83 16.34 -7.42
C LYS A 130 -18.46 16.52 -6.78
N THR A 131 -17.93 15.46 -6.17
CA THR A 131 -16.60 15.49 -5.56
C THR A 131 -15.55 15.34 -6.65
N VAL A 132 -14.65 16.32 -6.77
CA VAL A 132 -13.50 16.28 -7.68
C VAL A 132 -12.30 15.69 -6.94
N TYR A 133 -11.54 14.82 -7.60
CA TYR A 133 -10.31 14.28 -7.01
C TYR A 133 -9.30 15.40 -6.74
N SER A 134 -8.53 15.29 -5.67
CA SER A 134 -7.61 16.36 -5.25
C SER A 134 -6.51 16.66 -6.27
N TRP A 135 -6.16 15.70 -7.12
CA TRP A 135 -5.17 15.82 -8.19
C TRP A 135 -5.76 16.24 -9.55
N GLU A 136 -7.07 16.44 -9.64
CA GLU A 136 -7.76 16.92 -10.86
C GLU A 136 -8.06 18.43 -10.82
N ASN A 137 -7.66 19.12 -9.75
CA ASN A 137 -7.78 20.57 -9.58
C ASN A 137 -6.45 21.29 -9.80
#